data_AF-A0AAE0C5Z0-F1
#
_entry.id   AF-A0AAE0C5Z0-F1
#
_cell.length_a   1.000
_cell.length_b   1.000
_cell.length_c   1.000
_cell.angle_alpha   90.00
_cell.angle_beta   90.00
_cell.angle_gamma   90.00
#
_symmetry.space_group_name_H-M   'P 1'
#
loop_
_entity.id
_entity.type
_entity.pdbx_description
1 polymer ?
#
loop_
_entity_poly.entity_id
_entity_poly.type
_entity_poly.pdbx_seq_one_letter_code
_entity_poly.pdbx_strand_id
1 'polypeptide(L)'
;MATTTNATRNLIFCDIDGTIAHYPDILTTLGKIIPSPESTTGIAFEDKESGQRYDILAFPPSSTGLQGYISVHTLELIRDLRRQGHVFVIISGARYSTIMERLPYLPQADAYVVENGGRIFLTDSRALTALPASEDMKWRETHNEVAGSVHEVSKPIAERQGPLWDVYRSLKDGQWPVDARSYTTEFRVKATPSLGKTEEMLCEALGKLPSTMTSSYNLGSADVYPATSGKDLAAAYLMKHFDVATDRSFCMWVLTHKRSLYK
;
A
#
# COMPACT_ATOMS: atom_id res chain seq x y z
N MET A 1 -33.86 11.28 28.41
CA MET A 1 -33.24 10.90 27.12
C MET A 1 -31.78 11.27 27.21
N ALA A 2 -30.88 10.29 27.26
CA ALA A 2 -29.45 10.58 27.29
C ALA A 2 -29.05 11.11 25.90
N THR A 3 -28.58 12.35 25.85
CA THR A 3 -27.86 12.86 24.69
C THR A 3 -26.63 11.99 24.52
N THR A 4 -26.68 11.06 23.58
CA THR A 4 -25.49 10.36 23.07
C THR A 4 -24.53 11.45 22.61
N THR A 5 -23.54 11.76 23.43
CA THR A 5 -22.40 12.56 23.00
C THR A 5 -21.85 11.86 21.77
N ASN A 6 -21.95 12.51 20.61
CA ASN A 6 -21.37 11.99 19.38
C ASN A 6 -19.90 11.67 19.67
N ALA A 7 -19.60 10.38 19.81
CA ALA A 7 -18.24 9.93 20.03
C ALA A 7 -17.42 10.51 18.89
N THR A 8 -16.38 11.28 19.22
CA THR A 8 -15.60 11.96 18.21
C THR A 8 -14.91 10.93 17.32
N ARG A 9 -15.33 10.85 16.06
CA ARG A 9 -14.80 9.91 15.06
C ARG A 9 -13.44 10.41 14.58
N ASN A 10 -12.46 9.50 14.55
CA ASN A 10 -11.14 9.74 13.98
C ASN A 10 -10.98 8.89 12.72
N LEU A 11 -10.11 9.34 11.82
CA LEU A 11 -9.70 8.59 10.64
C LEU A 11 -8.20 8.28 10.74
N ILE A 12 -7.83 7.01 10.66
CA ILE A 12 -6.44 6.57 10.78
C ILE A 12 -6.02 5.92 9.47
N PHE A 13 -5.00 6.50 8.83
CA PHE A 13 -4.35 5.95 7.65
C PHE A 13 -3.11 5.18 8.06
N CYS A 14 -2.98 3.94 7.62
CA CYS A 14 -1.87 3.06 7.97
C CYS A 14 -1.24 2.45 6.71
N ASP A 15 0.06 2.67 6.52
CA ASP A 15 0.81 1.89 5.53
C ASP A 15 0.98 0.44 6.01
N ILE A 16 1.35 -0.47 5.11
CA ILE A 16 1.60 -1.88 5.46
C ILE A 16 3.08 -2.08 5.74
N ASP A 17 3.88 -2.03 4.67
CA ASP A 17 5.26 -2.46 4.70
C ASP A 17 6.10 -1.47 5.51
N GLY A 18 6.83 -2.00 6.48
CA GLY A 18 7.59 -1.20 7.44
C GLY A 18 6.76 -0.62 8.57
N THR A 19 5.42 -0.59 8.50
CA THR A 19 4.56 0.02 9.54
C THR A 19 3.86 -1.01 10.43
N ILE A 20 3.01 -1.86 9.86
CA ILE A 20 2.37 -2.97 10.59
C ILE A 20 2.92 -4.33 10.17
N ALA A 21 3.60 -4.38 9.03
CA ALA A 21 4.26 -5.56 8.52
C ALA A 21 5.77 -5.34 8.43
N HIS A 22 6.53 -6.26 9.01
CA HIS A 22 8.00 -6.19 9.04
C HIS A 22 8.60 -7.44 8.40
N TYR A 23 9.80 -7.28 7.85
CA TYR A 23 10.51 -8.33 7.10
C TYR A 23 11.69 -8.87 7.92
N PRO A 24 12.18 -10.10 7.64
CA PRO A 24 13.26 -10.74 8.38
C PRO A 24 14.53 -9.92 8.50
N ASP A 25 14.89 -9.15 7.47
CA ASP A 25 16.06 -8.27 7.47
C ASP A 25 16.02 -7.23 8.59
N ILE A 26 14.84 -6.66 8.88
CA ILE A 26 14.63 -5.75 10.00
C ILE A 26 14.50 -6.56 11.30
N LEU A 27 13.66 -7.59 11.32
CA LEU A 27 13.33 -8.35 12.53
C LEU A 27 14.56 -9.03 13.14
N THR A 28 15.49 -9.54 12.33
CA THR A 28 16.71 -10.20 12.82
C THR A 28 17.68 -9.24 13.52
N THR A 29 17.55 -7.92 13.29
CA THR A 29 18.33 -6.92 14.04
C THR A 29 17.79 -6.71 15.45
N LEU A 30 16.47 -6.91 15.64
CA LEU A 30 15.73 -6.65 16.87
C LEU A 30 15.49 -7.91 17.70
N GLY A 31 15.58 -9.10 17.10
CA GLY A 31 15.19 -10.35 17.73
C GLY A 31 15.28 -11.53 16.78
N LYS A 32 14.46 -12.56 17.01
CA LYS A 32 14.38 -13.74 16.16
C LYS A 32 12.97 -14.31 16.12
N ILE A 33 12.62 -14.90 14.98
CA ILE A 33 11.38 -15.65 14.82
C ILE A 33 11.64 -17.09 15.27
N ILE A 34 10.81 -17.60 16.16
CA ILE A 34 10.94 -18.94 16.73
C ILE A 34 9.61 -19.71 16.61
N PRO A 35 9.66 -21.05 16.48
CA PRO A 35 8.48 -21.88 16.70
C PRO A 35 7.92 -21.67 18.11
N SER A 36 6.61 -21.55 18.23
CA SER A 36 5.92 -21.39 19.51
C SER A 36 4.65 -22.23 19.51
N PRO A 37 4.68 -23.48 20.03
CA PRO A 37 3.51 -24.35 20.08
C PRO A 37 2.35 -23.80 20.90
N GLU A 38 2.64 -22.87 21.82
CA GLU A 38 1.65 -22.19 22.67
C GLU A 38 1.07 -20.93 22.00
N SER A 39 1.68 -20.44 20.91
CA SER A 39 1.15 -19.33 20.12
C SER A 39 -0.05 -19.78 19.30
N THR A 40 -1.02 -18.88 19.16
CA THR A 40 -2.19 -19.08 18.30
C THR A 40 -1.83 -19.28 16.81
N THR A 41 -0.65 -18.82 16.40
CA THR A 41 -0.16 -18.90 15.02
C THR A 41 0.92 -19.97 14.83
N GLY A 42 1.35 -20.62 15.91
CA GLY A 42 2.46 -21.58 15.90
C GLY A 42 3.86 -20.96 15.84
N ILE A 43 3.97 -19.62 15.75
CA ILE A 43 5.23 -18.88 15.71
C ILE A 43 5.18 -17.63 16.61
N ALA A 44 6.34 -17.21 17.09
CA ALA A 44 6.50 -15.99 17.88
C ALA A 44 7.78 -15.24 17.48
N PHE A 45 7.79 -13.93 17.73
CA PHE A 45 8.99 -13.11 17.72
C PHE A 45 9.53 -13.00 19.16
N GLU A 46 10.78 -13.38 19.39
CA GLU A 46 11.49 -13.19 20.65
C GLU A 46 12.40 -11.97 20.52
N ASP A 47 12.07 -10.91 21.25
CA ASP A 47 12.82 -9.65 21.29
C ASP A 47 14.20 -9.86 21.92
N LYS A 48 15.24 -9.30 21.32
CA LYS A 48 16.64 -9.52 21.70
C LYS A 48 17.00 -8.88 23.03
N GLU A 49 16.40 -7.74 23.36
CA GLU A 49 16.76 -6.96 24.55
C GLU A 49 16.01 -7.43 25.79
N SER A 50 14.70 -7.61 25.67
CA SER A 50 13.81 -7.99 26.77
C SER A 50 13.68 -9.50 26.94
N GLY A 51 13.94 -10.28 25.89
CA GLY A 51 13.59 -11.71 25.84
C GLY A 51 12.08 -11.96 25.78
N GLN A 52 11.26 -10.92 25.70
CA GLN A 52 9.80 -11.04 25.63
C GLN A 52 9.40 -11.66 24.29
N ARG A 53 8.36 -12.50 24.34
CA ARG A 53 7.79 -13.16 23.16
C ARG A 53 6.48 -12.50 22.74
N TYR A 54 6.32 -12.36 21.44
CA TYR A 54 5.13 -11.77 20.82
C TYR A 54 4.60 -12.73 19.76
N ASP A 55 3.31 -13.06 19.83
CA ASP A 55 2.65 -13.81 18.77
C ASP A 55 2.66 -12.97 17.49
N ILE A 56 3.10 -13.61 16.40
CA ILE A 56 3.16 -12.99 15.08
C ILE A 56 2.47 -13.88 14.06
N LEU A 57 1.97 -13.28 13.00
CA LEU A 57 1.37 -13.97 11.88
C LEU A 57 2.22 -13.71 10.63
N ALA A 58 2.50 -14.78 9.87
CA ALA A 58 3.26 -14.70 8.64
C ALA A 58 2.32 -14.52 7.44
N PHE A 59 2.62 -13.55 6.58
CA PHE A 59 1.94 -13.38 5.31
C PHE A 59 2.33 -14.48 4.32
N PRO A 60 1.57 -14.66 3.22
CA PRO A 60 2.05 -15.44 2.10
C PRO A 60 3.39 -14.87 1.59
N PRO A 61 4.33 -15.75 1.18
CA PRO A 61 5.58 -15.28 0.58
C PRO A 61 5.26 -14.54 -0.71
N SER A 62 5.95 -13.42 -0.92
CA SER A 62 5.89 -12.67 -2.18
C SER A 62 6.52 -13.47 -3.33
N SER A 63 6.34 -13.00 -4.56
CA SER A 63 6.98 -13.60 -5.75
C SER A 63 8.51 -13.62 -5.70
N THR A 64 9.14 -12.81 -4.84
CA THR A 64 10.60 -12.81 -4.61
C THR A 64 11.02 -13.70 -3.44
N GLY A 65 10.07 -14.43 -2.82
CA GLY A 65 10.30 -15.27 -1.64
C GLY A 65 10.33 -14.51 -0.32
N LEU A 66 10.28 -13.16 -0.33
CA LEU A 66 10.23 -12.38 0.90
C LEU A 66 8.89 -12.59 1.59
N GLN A 67 8.93 -12.86 2.89
CA GLN A 67 7.76 -13.07 3.74
C GLN A 67 7.68 -11.95 4.78
N GLY A 68 6.52 -11.30 4.88
CA GLY A 68 6.25 -10.29 5.90
C GLY A 68 5.58 -10.89 7.12
N TYR A 69 5.74 -10.23 8.27
CA TYR A 69 5.15 -10.64 9.54
C TYR A 69 4.43 -9.46 10.20
N ILE A 70 3.29 -9.73 10.81
CA ILE A 70 2.50 -8.77 11.60
C ILE A 70 2.33 -9.30 13.01
N SER A 71 2.41 -8.44 14.03
CA SER A 71 2.10 -8.83 15.40
C SER A 71 0.59 -9.06 15.57
N VAL A 72 0.21 -10.13 16.26
CA VAL A 72 -1.20 -10.37 16.65
C VAL A 72 -1.71 -9.23 17.52
N HIS A 73 -0.87 -8.68 18.39
CA HIS A 73 -1.23 -7.53 19.22
C HIS A 73 -1.63 -6.31 18.39
N THR A 74 -0.94 -6.05 17.27
CA THR A 74 -1.31 -4.97 16.34
C THR A 74 -2.71 -5.18 15.75
N LEU A 75 -3.08 -6.42 15.41
CA LEU A 75 -4.42 -6.74 14.92
C LEU A 75 -5.49 -6.47 15.98
N GLU A 76 -5.22 -6.81 17.24
CA GLU A 76 -6.12 -6.55 18.37
C GLU A 76 -6.31 -5.06 18.64
N LEU A 77 -5.22 -4.28 18.65
CA LEU A 77 -5.28 -2.83 18.83
C LEU A 77 -6.13 -2.16 17.74
N ILE A 78 -5.97 -2.56 16.48
CA ILE A 78 -6.74 -2.01 15.37
C ILE A 78 -8.22 -2.40 15.46
N ARG A 79 -8.52 -3.65 15.83
CA ARG A 79 -9.89 -4.10 16.11
C ARG A 79 -10.54 -3.23 17.19
N ASP A 80 -9.83 -2.95 18.27
CA ASP A 80 -10.35 -2.20 19.40
C ASP A 80 -10.53 -0.71 19.07
N LEU A 81 -9.64 -0.11 18.25
CA LEU A 81 -9.83 1.22 17.67
C LEU A 81 -11.12 1.31 16.85
N ARG A 82 -11.37 0.33 15.97
CA ARG A 82 -12.59 0.30 15.15
C ARG A 82 -13.86 0.10 15.97
N ARG A 83 -13.81 -0.73 17.02
CA ARG A 83 -14.92 -0.92 17.97
C ARG A 83 -15.30 0.37 18.71
N GLN A 84 -14.37 1.31 18.85
CA GLN A 84 -14.63 2.65 19.40
C GLN A 84 -15.24 3.63 18.39
N GLY A 85 -15.54 3.16 17.17
CA GLY A 85 -16.18 3.95 16.11
C GLY A 85 -15.20 4.72 15.24
N HIS A 86 -13.89 4.54 15.40
CA HIS A 86 -12.89 5.14 14.52
C HIS A 86 -12.83 4.43 13.17
N VAL A 87 -12.46 5.19 12.13
CA VAL A 87 -12.25 4.68 10.77
C VAL A 87 -10.79 4.30 10.61
N PHE A 88 -10.53 3.10 10.14
CA PHE A 88 -9.18 2.62 9.85
C PHE A 88 -9.03 2.33 8.36
N VAL A 89 -8.01 2.90 7.74
CA VAL A 89 -7.72 2.77 6.31
C VAL A 89 -6.33 2.20 6.14
N ILE A 90 -6.23 1.12 5.37
CA ILE A 90 -4.93 0.63 4.89
C ILE A 90 -4.59 1.36 3.60
N ILE A 91 -3.38 1.92 3.50
CA ILE A 91 -2.94 2.69 2.33
C ILE A 91 -1.52 2.36 1.88
N SER A 92 -1.40 1.70 0.73
CA SER A 92 -0.14 1.12 0.28
C SER A 92 0.14 1.35 -1.21
N GLY A 93 1.43 1.33 -1.57
CA GLY A 93 1.90 1.22 -2.95
C GLY A 93 1.88 -0.21 -3.50
N ALA A 94 1.40 -1.18 -2.70
CA ALA A 94 1.31 -2.56 -3.13
C ALA A 94 0.32 -2.75 -4.28
N ARG A 95 0.59 -3.77 -5.09
CA ARG A 95 -0.31 -4.23 -6.17
C ARG A 95 -1.63 -4.66 -5.57
N TYR A 96 -2.69 -4.53 -6.38
CA TYR A 96 -3.98 -5.12 -6.08
C TYR A 96 -3.86 -6.61 -5.69
N SER A 97 -3.18 -7.43 -6.50
CA SER A 97 -3.04 -8.87 -6.23
C SER A 97 -2.35 -9.14 -4.89
N THR A 98 -1.30 -8.39 -4.57
CA THR A 98 -0.58 -8.52 -3.29
C THR A 98 -1.47 -8.21 -2.11
N ILE A 99 -2.31 -7.18 -2.21
CA ILE A 99 -3.24 -6.82 -1.13
C ILE A 99 -4.32 -7.89 -1.00
N MET A 100 -4.91 -8.35 -2.10
CA MET A 100 -5.93 -9.40 -2.08
C MET A 100 -5.41 -10.71 -1.46
N GLU A 101 -4.19 -11.12 -1.79
CA GLU A 101 -3.54 -12.29 -1.19
C GLU A 101 -3.27 -12.12 0.31
N ARG A 102 -3.00 -10.89 0.75
CA ARG A 102 -2.73 -10.56 2.16
C ARG A 102 -4.00 -10.25 2.96
N LEU A 103 -5.14 -9.99 2.33
CA LEU A 103 -6.38 -9.61 3.02
C LEU A 103 -6.77 -10.54 4.19
N PRO A 104 -6.65 -11.88 4.09
CA PRO A 104 -6.96 -12.77 5.21
C PRO A 104 -6.09 -12.59 6.45
N TYR A 105 -4.96 -11.90 6.30
CA TYR A 105 -3.93 -11.71 7.30
C TYR A 105 -3.78 -10.26 7.78
N LEU A 106 -4.36 -9.32 7.02
CA LEU A 106 -4.39 -7.90 7.35
C LEU A 106 -5.52 -7.62 8.36
N PRO A 107 -5.40 -6.56 9.17
CA PRO A 107 -6.53 -6.12 9.99
C PRO A 107 -7.70 -5.74 9.08
N GLN A 108 -8.92 -5.98 9.57
CA GLN A 108 -10.11 -5.47 8.91
C GLN A 108 -10.04 -3.93 8.90
N ALA A 109 -10.16 -3.34 7.72
CA ALA A 109 -10.15 -1.90 7.50
C ALA A 109 -11.47 -1.47 6.86
N ASP A 110 -11.82 -0.19 7.01
CA ASP A 110 -12.99 0.45 6.41
C ASP A 110 -12.72 0.86 4.94
N ALA A 111 -11.44 1.01 4.57
CA ALA A 111 -11.01 1.08 3.20
C ALA A 111 -9.60 0.51 2.99
N TYR A 112 -9.34 0.01 1.79
CA TYR A 112 -8.03 -0.40 1.30
C TYR A 112 -7.66 0.44 0.08
N VAL A 113 -6.57 1.18 0.18
CA VAL A 113 -6.00 1.99 -0.90
C VAL A 113 -4.75 1.28 -1.42
N VAL A 114 -4.72 1.02 -2.72
CA VAL A 114 -3.66 0.25 -3.39
C VAL A 114 -3.15 0.99 -4.62
N GLU A 115 -2.07 0.50 -5.22
CA GLU A 115 -1.44 1.11 -6.40
C GLU A 115 -1.12 2.61 -6.19
N ASN A 116 -0.52 2.91 -5.04
CA ASN A 116 -0.14 4.27 -4.62
C ASN A 116 -1.30 5.28 -4.62
N GLY A 117 -2.53 4.84 -4.39
CA GLY A 117 -3.72 5.70 -4.41
C GLY A 117 -4.59 5.51 -5.64
N GLY A 118 -4.19 4.70 -6.61
CA GLY A 118 -4.93 4.60 -7.87
C GLY A 118 -6.22 3.79 -7.78
N ARG A 119 -6.38 3.02 -6.69
CA ARG A 119 -7.60 2.25 -6.44
C ARG A 119 -7.96 2.29 -4.97
N ILE A 120 -9.24 2.45 -4.70
CA ILE A 120 -9.82 2.46 -3.36
C ILE A 120 -10.88 1.37 -3.32
N PHE A 121 -10.81 0.51 -2.31
CA PHE A 121 -11.83 -0.49 -2.01
C PHE A 121 -12.48 -0.16 -0.68
N LEU A 122 -13.77 0.10 -0.69
CA LEU A 122 -14.57 0.36 0.49
C LEU A 122 -15.12 -0.96 1.03
N THR A 123 -15.13 -1.11 2.36
CA THR A 123 -15.76 -2.25 3.01
C THR A 123 -17.05 -1.85 3.70
N ASP A 124 -17.99 -2.79 3.80
CA ASP A 124 -19.13 -2.62 4.68
C ASP A 124 -18.67 -2.86 6.12
N SER A 125 -18.84 -1.86 6.99
CA SER A 125 -18.52 -1.97 8.42
C SER A 125 -19.36 -3.03 9.14
N ARG A 126 -20.46 -3.46 8.52
CA ARG A 126 -21.32 -4.56 8.99
C ARG A 126 -20.89 -5.93 8.44
N ALA A 127 -19.97 -5.97 7.46
CA ALA A 127 -19.49 -7.23 6.93
C ALA A 127 -18.76 -8.03 8.02
N LEU A 128 -19.03 -9.34 8.04
CA LEU A 128 -18.43 -10.27 9.00
C LEU A 128 -16.96 -10.59 8.69
N THR A 129 -16.49 -10.25 7.48
CA THR A 129 -15.11 -10.48 7.05
C THR A 129 -14.57 -9.23 6.34
N ALA A 130 -13.27 -9.21 6.03
CA ALA A 130 -12.67 -8.17 5.19
C ALA A 130 -13.27 -8.11 3.77
N LEU A 131 -14.00 -9.16 3.37
CA LEU A 131 -14.77 -9.24 2.14
C LEU A 131 -16.29 -9.33 2.41
N PRO A 132 -17.12 -8.88 1.46
CA PRO A 132 -16.76 -8.26 0.20
C PRO A 132 -16.24 -6.82 0.38
N ALA A 133 -15.25 -6.45 -0.44
CA ALA A 133 -14.83 -5.06 -0.62
C ALA A 133 -15.28 -4.62 -2.02
N SER A 134 -15.78 -3.39 -2.15
CA SER A 134 -16.23 -2.82 -3.42
C SER A 134 -15.27 -1.74 -3.87
N GLU A 135 -14.78 -1.83 -5.10
CA GLU A 135 -13.96 -0.76 -5.68
C GLU A 135 -14.80 0.52 -5.84
N ASP A 136 -14.26 1.65 -5.40
CA ASP A 136 -14.84 2.96 -5.61
C ASP A 136 -14.59 3.38 -7.06
N MET A 137 -15.54 3.04 -7.93
CA MET A 137 -15.45 3.34 -9.36
C MET A 137 -15.42 4.84 -9.65
N LYS A 138 -16.05 5.66 -8.80
CA LYS A 138 -16.04 7.12 -8.96
C LYS A 138 -14.63 7.66 -8.76
N TRP A 139 -13.91 7.18 -7.76
CA TRP A 139 -12.49 7.48 -7.59
C TRP A 139 -11.67 6.96 -8.77
N ARG A 140 -11.85 5.68 -9.14
CA ARG A 140 -11.08 5.03 -10.20
C ARG A 140 -11.18 5.74 -11.55
N GLU A 141 -12.35 6.29 -11.88
CA GLU A 141 -12.62 7.01 -13.12
C GLU A 141 -11.85 8.33 -13.23
N THR A 142 -11.45 8.95 -12.10
CA THR A 142 -10.63 10.17 -12.08
C THR A 142 -9.24 9.99 -12.70
N HIS A 143 -8.83 8.74 -12.94
CA HIS A 143 -7.55 8.38 -13.53
C HIS A 143 -7.66 7.99 -15.02
N ASN A 144 -8.88 7.91 -15.58
CA ASN A 144 -9.10 7.33 -16.91
C ASN A 144 -8.37 8.08 -18.04
N GLU A 145 -8.21 9.40 -17.92
CA GLU A 145 -7.49 10.22 -18.90
C GLU A 145 -6.04 9.76 -19.09
N VAL A 146 -5.42 9.24 -18.02
CA VAL A 146 -4.00 8.87 -18.01
C VAL A 146 -3.81 7.36 -18.04
N ALA A 147 -4.56 6.62 -17.21
CA ALA A 147 -4.44 5.17 -17.05
C ALA A 147 -5.32 4.37 -18.03
N GLY A 148 -6.12 5.05 -18.86
CA GLY A 148 -7.11 4.41 -19.72
C GLY A 148 -8.36 3.96 -18.97
N SER A 149 -9.35 3.50 -19.74
CA SER A 149 -10.62 3.02 -19.19
C SER A 149 -10.45 1.79 -18.30
N VAL A 150 -11.27 1.68 -17.26
CA VAL A 150 -11.34 0.50 -16.38
C VAL A 150 -11.66 -0.80 -17.13
N HIS A 151 -12.28 -0.71 -18.30
CA HIS A 151 -12.57 -1.87 -19.15
C HIS A 151 -11.33 -2.40 -19.90
N GLU A 152 -10.24 -1.63 -19.95
CA GLU A 152 -8.96 -2.04 -20.56
C GLU A 152 -8.18 -3.02 -19.68
N VAL A 153 -8.57 -3.21 -18.41
CA VAL A 153 -7.82 -4.03 -17.43
C VAL A 153 -7.70 -5.49 -17.88
N SER A 154 -8.68 -6.00 -18.63
CA SER A 154 -8.68 -7.35 -19.20
C SER A 154 -7.72 -7.52 -20.38
N LYS A 155 -7.28 -6.43 -21.02
CA LYS A 155 -6.36 -6.49 -22.15
C LYS A 155 -4.92 -6.70 -21.68
N PRO A 156 -4.08 -7.36 -22.51
CA PRO A 156 -2.64 -7.38 -22.30
C PRO A 156 -2.07 -5.97 -22.12
N ILE A 157 -1.11 -5.80 -21.20
CA ILE A 157 -0.53 -4.49 -20.86
C ILE A 157 -0.05 -3.72 -22.09
N ALA A 158 0.54 -4.42 -23.07
CA ALA A 158 1.04 -3.81 -24.31
C ALA A 158 -0.07 -3.16 -25.17
N GLU A 159 -1.31 -3.64 -25.04
CA GLU A 159 -2.47 -3.20 -25.82
C GLU A 159 -3.32 -2.15 -25.10
N ARG A 160 -3.05 -1.92 -23.80
CA ARG A 160 -3.80 -0.93 -23.01
C ARG A 160 -3.57 0.47 -23.53
N GLN A 161 -4.66 1.22 -23.61
CA GLN A 161 -4.70 2.60 -24.11
C GLN A 161 -4.47 3.60 -22.97
N GLY A 162 -3.85 4.74 -23.28
CA GLY A 162 -3.68 5.86 -22.37
C GLY A 162 -2.21 6.26 -22.17
N PRO A 163 -1.94 7.54 -21.84
CA PRO A 163 -0.58 8.07 -21.67
C PRO A 163 0.33 7.26 -20.75
N LEU A 164 -0.21 6.69 -19.66
CA LEU A 164 0.56 5.84 -18.75
C LEU A 164 1.19 4.65 -19.46
N TRP A 165 0.39 3.99 -20.31
CA TRP A 165 0.83 2.80 -21.02
C TRP A 165 1.73 3.14 -22.21
N ASP A 166 1.62 4.35 -22.78
CA ASP A 166 2.59 4.87 -23.75
C ASP A 166 3.97 5.05 -23.14
N VAL A 167 4.05 5.63 -21.93
CA VAL A 167 5.31 5.74 -21.20
C VAL A 167 5.87 4.36 -20.84
N TYR A 168 5.03 3.43 -20.38
CA TYR A 168 5.44 2.04 -20.15
C TYR A 168 6.10 1.42 -21.40
N ARG A 169 5.47 1.56 -22.57
CA ARG A 169 6.00 1.05 -23.84
C ARG A 169 7.33 1.73 -24.19
N SER A 170 7.40 3.05 -24.10
CA SER A 170 8.63 3.80 -24.39
C SER A 170 9.80 3.38 -23.50
N LEU A 171 9.57 3.21 -22.20
CA LEU A 171 10.61 2.74 -21.27
C LEU A 171 11.01 1.29 -21.57
N LYS A 172 10.05 0.43 -21.91
CA LYS A 172 10.32 -0.95 -22.30
C LYS A 172 11.17 -1.03 -23.57
N ASP A 173 10.86 -0.23 -24.59
CA ASP A 173 11.63 -0.12 -25.84
C ASP A 173 13.03 0.43 -25.56
N GLY A 174 13.15 1.35 -24.60
CA GLY A 174 14.41 1.81 -24.04
C GLY A 174 15.14 0.78 -23.17
N GLN A 175 14.70 -0.48 -23.12
CA GLN A 175 15.28 -1.58 -22.34
C GLN A 175 15.32 -1.33 -20.83
N TRP A 176 14.38 -0.55 -20.30
CA TRP A 176 14.20 -0.43 -18.85
C TRP A 176 13.51 -1.68 -18.29
N PRO A 177 13.94 -2.20 -17.14
CA PRO A 177 13.19 -3.23 -16.41
C PRO A 177 11.89 -2.64 -15.86
N VAL A 178 10.79 -2.94 -16.54
CA VAL A 178 9.43 -2.49 -16.18
C VAL A 178 8.60 -3.66 -15.67
N ASP A 179 7.85 -3.45 -14.58
CA ASP A 179 6.89 -4.40 -14.02
C ASP A 179 5.51 -3.73 -13.88
N ALA A 180 4.59 -4.17 -14.74
CA ALA A 180 3.19 -3.71 -14.76
C ALA A 180 2.22 -4.85 -14.40
N ARG A 181 2.71 -5.99 -13.91
CA ARG A 181 1.87 -7.15 -13.61
C ARG A 181 0.90 -6.82 -12.48
N SER A 182 -0.39 -7.02 -12.76
CA SER A 182 -1.50 -6.80 -11.83
C SER A 182 -1.72 -5.35 -11.41
N TYR A 183 -1.05 -4.40 -12.06
CA TYR A 183 -1.35 -2.98 -11.93
C TYR A 183 -2.36 -2.56 -12.98
N THR A 184 -3.13 -1.51 -12.68
CA THR A 184 -4.13 -0.91 -13.59
C THR A 184 -4.05 0.60 -13.66
N THR A 185 -3.37 1.23 -12.69
CA THR A 185 -3.20 2.68 -12.55
C THR A 185 -1.75 3.08 -12.33
N GLU A 186 -0.83 2.13 -12.40
CA GLU A 186 0.57 2.31 -12.07
C GLU A 186 1.42 1.30 -12.85
N PHE A 187 2.72 1.53 -12.95
CA PHE A 187 3.71 0.48 -13.16
C PHE A 187 5.02 0.85 -12.47
N ARG A 188 5.84 -0.16 -12.20
CA ARG A 188 7.16 0.02 -11.59
C ARG A 188 8.27 -0.06 -12.63
N VAL A 189 9.28 0.78 -12.48
CA VAL A 189 10.51 0.79 -13.26
C VAL A 189 11.69 0.63 -12.30
N LYS A 190 12.67 -0.21 -12.63
CA LYS A 190 13.85 -0.38 -11.78
C LYS A 190 15.09 0.21 -12.43
N ALA A 191 15.89 0.90 -11.63
CA ALA A 191 17.29 1.09 -11.97
C ALA A 191 17.98 -0.28 -11.87
N THR A 192 18.81 -0.62 -12.84
CA THR A 192 19.54 -1.89 -12.89
C THR A 192 20.92 -1.61 -13.49
N PRO A 193 21.93 -1.32 -12.65
CA PRO A 193 23.27 -0.95 -13.11
C PRO A 193 23.93 -2.02 -14.01
N SER A 194 23.61 -3.30 -13.82
CA SER A 194 24.10 -4.39 -14.68
C SER A 194 23.58 -4.31 -16.13
N LEU A 195 22.52 -3.54 -16.38
CA LEU A 195 21.99 -3.22 -17.71
C LEU A 195 22.39 -1.81 -18.17
N GLY A 196 23.30 -1.14 -17.45
CA GLY A 196 23.65 0.25 -17.70
C GLY A 196 22.51 1.24 -17.42
N LYS A 197 21.54 0.86 -16.58
CA LYS A 197 20.39 1.70 -16.20
C LYS A 197 20.59 2.22 -14.78
N THR A 198 21.17 3.41 -14.63
CA THR A 198 21.43 4.00 -13.31
C THR A 198 20.20 4.73 -12.75
N GLU A 199 20.24 5.09 -11.46
CA GLU A 199 19.18 5.90 -10.84
C GLU A 199 19.12 7.30 -11.44
N GLU A 200 20.27 7.91 -11.75
CA GLU A 200 20.34 9.24 -12.39
C GLU A 200 19.70 9.22 -13.77
N MET A 201 19.96 8.18 -14.57
CA MET A 201 19.32 8.00 -15.87
C MET A 201 17.81 7.80 -15.74
N LEU A 202 17.36 7.13 -14.67
CA LEU A 202 15.94 6.93 -14.42
C LEU A 202 15.28 8.26 -14.02
N CYS A 203 15.92 9.04 -13.16
CA CYS A 203 15.52 10.41 -12.82
C CYS A 203 15.44 11.30 -14.07
N GLU A 204 16.43 11.25 -14.96
CA GLU A 204 16.41 12.01 -16.21
C GLU A 204 15.26 11.55 -17.13
N ALA A 205 15.03 10.24 -17.24
CA ALA A 205 13.94 9.70 -18.04
C ALA A 205 12.56 10.10 -17.49
N LEU A 206 12.36 10.02 -16.17
CA LEU A 206 11.11 10.37 -15.52
C LEU A 206 10.91 11.89 -15.35
N GLY A 207 11.98 12.69 -15.39
CA GLY A 207 11.89 14.15 -15.45
C GLY A 207 11.23 14.68 -16.74
N LYS A 208 11.03 13.82 -17.74
CA LYS A 208 10.34 14.12 -19.00
C LYS A 208 8.87 13.67 -18.99
N LEU A 209 8.35 13.19 -17.85
CA LEU A 209 6.94 12.84 -17.74
C LEU A 209 6.06 14.07 -17.98
N PRO A 210 4.91 13.92 -18.67
CA PRO A 210 3.93 14.98 -18.79
C PRO A 210 3.35 15.32 -17.41
N SER A 211 2.89 16.56 -17.22
CA SER A 211 2.33 17.05 -15.95
C SER A 211 1.09 16.28 -15.43
N THR A 212 0.46 15.46 -16.28
CA THR A 212 -0.65 14.58 -15.92
C THR A 212 -0.20 13.28 -15.24
N MET A 213 1.12 13.03 -15.18
CA MET A 213 1.74 11.90 -14.51
C MET A 213 2.73 12.37 -13.46
N THR A 214 2.98 11.50 -12.49
CA THR A 214 3.99 11.70 -11.47
C THR A 214 4.71 10.38 -11.19
N SER A 215 5.73 10.43 -10.35
CA SER A 215 6.41 9.23 -9.90
C SER A 215 6.82 9.32 -8.43
N SER A 216 6.98 8.16 -7.80
CA SER A 216 7.57 8.04 -6.46
C SER A 216 8.73 7.05 -6.49
N TYR A 217 9.77 7.31 -5.69
CA TYR A 217 10.98 6.50 -5.67
C TYR A 217 11.08 5.71 -4.38
N ASN A 218 11.34 4.40 -4.48
CA ASN A 218 11.60 3.53 -3.35
C ASN A 218 12.54 2.39 -3.72
N LEU A 219 13.62 2.21 -2.93
CA LEU A 219 14.59 1.11 -3.06
C LEU A 219 15.09 0.87 -4.50
N GLY A 220 15.58 1.93 -5.16
CA GLY A 220 16.12 1.85 -6.53
C GLY A 220 15.06 1.56 -7.61
N SER A 221 13.78 1.68 -7.25
CA SER A 221 12.65 1.58 -8.17
C SER A 221 11.85 2.88 -8.16
N ALA A 222 11.25 3.19 -9.30
CA ALA A 222 10.28 4.26 -9.44
C ALA A 222 8.92 3.69 -9.82
N ASP A 223 7.90 4.14 -9.13
CA ASP A 223 6.50 3.88 -9.42
C ASP A 223 5.96 5.05 -10.25
N VAL A 224 5.43 4.79 -11.45
CA VAL A 224 4.87 5.81 -12.35
C VAL A 224 3.35 5.67 -12.38
N TYR A 225 2.64 6.76 -12.13
CA TYR A 225 1.18 6.77 -11.98
C TYR A 225 0.57 8.14 -12.33
N PRO A 226 -0.77 8.25 -12.53
CA PRO A 226 -1.44 9.51 -12.77
C PRO A 226 -1.22 10.53 -11.66
N ALA A 227 -1.06 11.81 -12.00
CA ALA A 227 -0.95 12.90 -11.02
C ALA A 227 -2.24 13.11 -10.20
N THR A 228 -3.37 12.53 -10.64
CA THR A 228 -4.62 12.49 -9.88
C THR A 228 -4.65 11.36 -8.84
N SER A 229 -3.69 10.44 -8.88
CA SER A 229 -3.45 9.40 -7.87
C SER A 229 -2.37 9.87 -6.87
N GLY A 230 -2.11 9.10 -5.83
CA GLY A 230 -1.23 9.46 -4.73
C GLY A 230 -1.86 9.14 -3.39
N LYS A 231 -1.04 8.73 -2.42
CA LYS A 231 -1.53 8.39 -1.07
C LYS A 231 -2.18 9.59 -0.38
N ASP A 232 -1.65 10.79 -0.62
CA ASP A 232 -2.16 12.06 -0.10
C ASP A 232 -3.51 12.44 -0.73
N LEU A 233 -3.66 12.32 -2.05
CA LEU A 233 -4.93 12.59 -2.74
C LEU A 233 -6.02 11.58 -2.35
N ALA A 234 -5.67 10.30 -2.26
CA ALA A 234 -6.58 9.26 -1.78
C ALA A 234 -6.99 9.50 -0.32
N ALA A 235 -6.06 9.92 0.54
CA ALA A 235 -6.37 10.29 1.92
C ALA A 235 -7.32 11.50 1.99
N ALA A 236 -7.08 12.54 1.19
CA ALA A 236 -7.97 13.70 1.11
C ALA A 236 -9.38 13.33 0.62
N TYR A 237 -9.47 12.45 -0.37
CA TYR A 237 -10.73 11.90 -0.83
C TYR A 237 -11.47 11.15 0.27
N LEU A 238 -10.77 10.27 1.01
CA LEU A 238 -11.37 9.47 2.08
C LEU A 238 -11.77 10.29 3.31
N MET A 239 -11.03 11.35 3.65
CA MET A 239 -11.44 12.33 4.67
C MET A 239 -12.82 12.91 4.35
N LYS A 240 -13.02 13.33 3.09
CA LYS A 240 -14.32 13.83 2.62
C LYS A 240 -15.38 12.73 2.56
N HIS A 241 -15.02 11.53 2.11
CA HIS A 241 -15.94 10.39 2.01
C HIS A 241 -16.51 9.99 3.37
N PHE A 242 -15.66 9.93 4.39
CA PHE A 242 -16.05 9.53 5.74
C PHE A 242 -16.52 10.69 6.62
N ASP A 243 -16.54 11.91 6.09
CA ASP A 243 -16.89 13.15 6.80
C ASP A 243 -16.03 13.35 8.07
N VAL A 244 -14.72 13.20 7.93
CA VAL A 244 -13.75 13.39 9.01
C VAL A 244 -12.80 14.52 8.64
N ALA A 245 -12.71 15.52 9.51
CA ALA A 245 -11.83 16.67 9.32
C ALA A 245 -10.34 16.30 9.42
N THR A 246 -9.49 17.13 8.83
CA THR A 246 -8.03 16.88 8.78
C THR A 246 -7.39 16.86 10.17
N ASP A 247 -7.84 17.69 11.11
CA ASP A 247 -7.37 17.70 12.50
C ASP A 247 -7.82 16.47 13.32
N ARG A 248 -8.70 15.65 12.74
CA ARG A 248 -9.17 14.36 13.27
C ARG A 248 -8.65 13.17 12.45
N SER A 249 -7.71 13.42 11.56
CA SER A 249 -7.12 12.43 10.67
C SER A 249 -5.66 12.21 11.00
N PHE A 250 -5.26 10.95 11.18
CA PHE A 250 -3.94 10.56 11.65
C PHE A 250 -3.27 9.62 10.65
N CYS A 251 -1.96 9.74 10.57
CA CYS A 251 -1.12 8.98 9.66
C CYS A 251 -0.15 8.12 10.47
N MET A 252 -0.27 6.80 10.36
CA MET A 252 0.69 5.82 10.87
C MET A 252 1.67 5.44 9.74
N TRP A 253 2.87 6.02 9.80
CA TRP A 253 3.93 5.80 8.81
C TRP A 253 5.20 5.59 9.61
N VAL A 254 6.05 4.66 9.18
CA VAL A 254 7.41 4.64 9.69
C VAL A 254 8.21 5.76 9.04
N LEU A 255 8.70 6.66 9.88
CA LEU A 255 9.77 7.58 9.55
C LEU A 255 11.04 6.76 9.30
N THR A 256 11.15 6.16 8.13
CA THR A 256 12.42 5.63 7.68
C THR A 256 13.38 6.81 7.65
N HIS A 257 14.39 6.80 8.51
CA HIS A 257 15.44 7.80 8.61
C HIS A 257 16.37 7.72 7.37
N LYS A 258 15.80 7.96 6.19
CA LYS A 258 16.51 8.19 4.93
C LYS A 258 15.78 9.29 4.14
N ARG A 259 15.59 10.46 4.75
CA ARG A 259 15.56 11.70 3.95
C ARG A 259 16.99 11.96 3.47
N SER A 260 17.33 11.40 2.33
CA SER A 260 18.54 11.72 1.57
C SER A 260 18.12 11.96 0.13
N LEU A 261 18.13 13.25 -0.24
CA LEU A 261 18.16 13.79 -1.62
C LEU A 261 16.85 13.52 -2.37
N TYR A 262 16.00 14.52 -2.69
CA TYR A 262 16.27 15.61 -3.61
C TYR A 262 15.47 16.88 -3.23
N LYS A 263 16.08 18.04 -3.50
CA LYS A 263 15.43 19.33 -3.76
C LYS A 263 15.24 19.48 -5.26
#